data_AF-A0A0B5FGA3-F1
#
_entry.id   AF-A0A0B5FGA3-F1
#
_cell.length_a   1.000
_cell.length_b   1.000
_cell.length_c   1.000
_cell.angle_alpha   90.00
_cell.angle_beta   90.00
_cell.angle_gamma   90.00
#
_symmetry.space_group_name_H-M   'P 1'
#
loop_
_entity.id
_entity.type
_entity.pdbx_description
1 polymer ?
#
loop_
_entity_poly.entity_id
_entity_poly.type
_entity_poly.pdbx_seq_one_letter_code
_entity_poly.pdbx_strand_id
1 'polypeptide(L)'
;MFELAEKIMLTGMGALCMTQKKAEELAKEMKERFNMTEEEGKAFIEKMQQNFEQSQQKLEEMAQQEVRRAAERLGMVTREEFEQLQQRIEQLEQTLASSKK
;
A
#
# COMPACT_ATOMS: atom_id res chain seq x y z
N MET A 1 -7.70 -22.74 21.29
CA MET A 1 -8.29 -21.51 20.70
C MET A 1 -7.28 -20.37 20.63
N PHE A 2 -6.52 -20.09 21.70
CA PHE A 2 -5.48 -19.05 21.70
C PHE A 2 -4.34 -19.30 20.70
N GLU A 3 -3.88 -20.56 20.60
CA GLU A 3 -2.84 -20.96 19.62
C GLU A 3 -3.25 -20.73 18.16
N LEU A 4 -4.55 -20.83 17.85
CA LEU A 4 -5.05 -20.60 16.50
C LEU A 4 -5.02 -19.10 16.16
N ALA A 5 -5.38 -18.25 17.12
CA ALA A 5 -5.30 -16.80 16.98
C ALA A 5 -3.86 -16.32 16.82
N GLU A 6 -2.93 -16.88 17.59
CA GLU A 6 -1.50 -16.58 17.50
C GLU A 6 -0.90 -17.03 16.16
N LYS A 7 -1.26 -18.23 15.69
CA LYS A 7 -0.91 -18.71 14.35
C LYS A 7 -1.53 -17.87 13.24
N ILE A 8 -2.77 -17.43 13.37
CA ILE A 8 -3.45 -16.55 12.40
C ILE A 8 -2.77 -15.18 12.39
N MET A 9 -2.34 -14.66 13.53
CA MET A 9 -1.66 -13.37 13.63
C MET A 9 -0.25 -13.41 13.04
N LEU A 10 0.53 -14.47 13.32
CA LEU A 10 1.83 -14.73 12.69
C LEU A 10 1.71 -15.08 11.20
N THR A 11 0.61 -15.73 10.79
CA THR A 11 0.25 -15.96 9.38
C THR A 11 -0.28 -14.69 8.71
N GLY A 12 -0.81 -13.74 9.47
CA GLY A 12 -1.25 -12.42 9.03
C GLY A 12 -0.09 -11.52 8.62
N MET A 13 1.07 -11.66 9.28
CA MET A 13 2.35 -11.16 8.78
C MET A 13 2.84 -11.89 7.51
N GLY A 14 2.19 -12.98 7.13
CA GLY A 14 2.54 -13.88 6.03
C GLY A 14 1.55 -13.91 4.87
N ALA A 15 0.67 -12.91 4.71
CA ALA A 15 -0.11 -12.76 3.48
C ALA A 15 0.78 -12.48 2.25
N LEU A 16 2.00 -11.97 2.46
CA LEU A 16 3.06 -11.89 1.44
C LEU A 16 3.78 -13.23 1.17
N CYS A 17 3.61 -14.23 2.04
CA CYS A 17 4.20 -15.58 1.95
C CYS A 17 3.15 -16.67 1.74
N MET A 18 2.00 -16.35 1.13
CA MET A 18 1.10 -17.38 0.62
C MET A 18 1.76 -18.10 -0.56
N THR A 19 2.35 -19.26 -0.28
CA THR A 19 2.85 -20.17 -1.33
C THR A 19 1.71 -21.06 -1.83
N GLN A 20 1.81 -21.54 -3.08
CA GLN A 20 0.81 -22.44 -3.67
C GLN A 20 0.43 -23.61 -2.75
N LYS A 21 1.39 -24.20 -2.05
CA LYS A 21 1.15 -25.30 -1.10
C LYS A 21 0.24 -24.90 0.06
N LYS A 22 0.41 -23.70 0.64
CA LYS A 22 -0.43 -23.24 1.77
C LYS A 22 -1.84 -22.90 1.31
N ALA A 23 -2.00 -22.44 0.07
CA ALA A 23 -3.30 -22.23 -0.54
C ALA A 23 -4.03 -23.55 -0.82
N GLU A 24 -3.32 -24.58 -1.30
CA GLU A 24 -3.87 -25.92 -1.51
C GLU A 24 -4.32 -26.60 -0.20
N GLU A 25 -3.54 -26.48 0.89
CA GLU A 25 -3.93 -27.00 2.21
C GLU A 25 -5.20 -26.31 2.74
N LEU A 26 -5.28 -24.98 2.63
CA LEU A 26 -6.48 -24.24 3.03
C LEU A 26 -7.71 -24.64 2.20
N ALA A 27 -7.55 -24.84 0.89
CA ALA A 27 -8.64 -25.29 0.02
C ALA A 27 -9.12 -26.70 0.43
N LYS A 28 -8.20 -27.59 0.82
CA LYS A 28 -8.53 -28.94 1.27
C LYS A 28 -9.23 -28.94 2.63
N GLU A 29 -8.77 -28.14 3.59
CA GLU A 29 -9.43 -27.97 4.88
C GLU A 29 -10.83 -27.35 4.75
N MET A 30 -11.02 -26.41 3.82
CA MET A 30 -12.35 -25.84 3.52
C MET A 30 -13.30 -26.90 2.95
N LYS A 31 -12.83 -27.76 2.05
CA LYS A 31 -13.61 -28.87 1.48
C LYS A 31 -14.02 -29.88 2.54
N GLU A 32 -13.09 -30.26 3.43
CA GLU A 32 -13.33 -31.26 4.48
C GLU A 32 -14.14 -30.72 5.67
N ARG A 33 -13.97 -29.46 6.06
CA ARG A 33 -14.65 -28.88 7.25
C ARG A 33 -15.94 -28.13 6.95
N PHE A 34 -16.06 -27.52 5.77
CA PHE A 34 -17.22 -26.70 5.41
C PHE A 34 -18.15 -27.34 4.40
N ASN A 35 -17.84 -28.55 3.92
CA ASN A 35 -18.62 -29.27 2.89
C ASN A 35 -18.87 -28.38 1.64
N MET A 36 -17.98 -27.43 1.39
CA MET A 36 -18.04 -26.52 0.27
C MET A 36 -17.68 -27.25 -1.02
N THR A 37 -18.40 -26.94 -2.08
CA THR A 37 -18.06 -27.40 -3.42
C THR A 37 -16.78 -26.73 -3.93
N GLU A 38 -16.09 -27.36 -4.89
CA GLU A 38 -14.88 -26.76 -5.49
C GLU A 38 -15.13 -25.38 -6.11
N GLU A 39 -16.34 -25.14 -6.61
CA GLU A 39 -16.74 -23.83 -7.15
C GLU A 39 -16.85 -22.77 -6.04
N GLU A 40 -17.49 -23.09 -4.91
CA GLU A 40 -17.59 -22.18 -3.77
C GLU A 40 -16.22 -21.87 -3.16
N GLY A 41 -15.33 -22.86 -3.10
CA GLY A 41 -13.96 -22.68 -2.64
C GLY A 41 -13.15 -21.74 -3.54
N LYS A 42 -13.26 -21.92 -4.87
CA LYS A 42 -12.61 -21.02 -5.85
C LYS A 42 -13.13 -19.59 -5.76
N ALA A 43 -14.46 -19.41 -5.70
CA ALA A 43 -15.07 -18.10 -5.57
C ALA A 43 -14.67 -17.39 -4.26
N PHE A 44 -14.50 -18.14 -3.18
CA PHE A 44 -14.03 -17.60 -1.90
C PHE A 44 -12.58 -17.11 -1.99
N ILE A 45 -11.68 -17.91 -2.56
CA ILE A 45 -10.26 -17.54 -2.75
C ILE A 45 -10.14 -16.30 -3.64
N GLU A 46 -10.88 -16.25 -4.75
CA GLU A 46 -10.88 -15.12 -5.67
C GLU A 46 -11.35 -13.83 -4.99
N LYS A 47 -12.44 -13.90 -4.22
CA LYS A 47 -12.94 -12.77 -3.43
C LYS A 47 -11.94 -12.33 -2.35
N MET A 48 -11.22 -13.27 -1.74
CA MET A 48 -10.19 -12.96 -0.74
C MET A 48 -8.99 -12.26 -1.38
N GLN A 49 -8.56 -12.70 -2.57
CA GLN A 49 -7.48 -12.08 -3.34
C GLN A 49 -7.86 -10.65 -3.74
N GLN A 50 -9.05 -10.43 -4.30
CA GLN A 50 -9.51 -9.08 -4.66
C GLN A 50 -9.57 -8.13 -3.45
N ASN A 51 -10.10 -8.60 -2.32
CA ASN A 51 -10.15 -7.80 -1.10
C ASN A 51 -8.74 -7.47 -0.56
N PHE A 52 -7.80 -8.41 -0.73
CA PHE A 52 -6.42 -8.22 -0.30
C PHE A 52 -5.73 -7.17 -1.17
N GLU A 53 -5.85 -7.25 -2.50
CA GLU A 53 -5.30 -6.26 -3.43
C GLU A 53 -5.82 -4.84 -3.15
N GLN A 54 -7.14 -4.70 -2.97
CA GLN A 54 -7.75 -3.40 -2.63
C GLN A 54 -7.26 -2.87 -1.28
N SER A 55 -7.13 -3.75 -0.28
CA SER A 55 -6.65 -3.38 1.04
C SER A 55 -5.18 -2.99 1.02
N GLN A 56 -4.37 -3.67 0.20
CA GLN A 56 -2.96 -3.35 -0.01
C GLN A 56 -2.78 -1.96 -0.63
N GLN A 57 -3.53 -1.65 -1.70
CA GLN A 57 -3.51 -0.33 -2.33
C GLN A 57 -3.90 0.77 -1.35
N LYS A 58 -4.98 0.57 -0.59
CA LYS A 58 -5.43 1.55 0.40
C LYS A 58 -4.39 1.77 1.52
N LEU A 59 -3.74 0.70 1.97
CA LEU A 59 -2.66 0.81 2.96
C LEU A 59 -1.45 1.57 2.39
N GLU A 60 -1.10 1.33 1.14
CA GLU A 60 -0.02 2.04 0.45
C GLU A 60 -0.33 3.55 0.35
N GLU A 61 -1.54 3.91 -0.08
CA GLU A 61 -1.98 5.30 -0.14
C GLU A 61 -1.94 5.99 1.23
N MET A 62 -2.43 5.30 2.28
CA MET A 62 -2.39 5.83 3.64
C MET A 62 -0.96 6.05 4.12
N ALA A 63 -0.06 5.09 3.86
CA ALA A 63 1.35 5.21 4.21
C ALA A 63 2.02 6.38 3.48
N GLN A 64 1.80 6.51 2.16
CA GLN A 64 2.32 7.64 1.37
C GLN A 64 1.79 8.98 1.90
N GLN A 65 0.50 9.06 2.24
CA GLN A 65 -0.10 10.28 2.78
C GLN A 65 0.51 10.66 4.14
N GLU A 66 0.71 9.71 5.04
CA GLU A 66 1.30 9.98 6.34
C GLU A 66 2.77 10.40 6.25
N VAL A 67 3.55 9.78 5.35
CA VAL A 67 4.92 10.21 5.05
C VAL A 67 4.94 11.64 4.52
N ARG A 68 4.04 11.96 3.57
CA ARG A 68 3.93 13.32 3.01
C ARG A 68 3.57 14.35 4.09
N ARG A 69 2.58 14.06 4.95
CA ARG A 69 2.21 14.93 6.08
C ARG A 69 3.33 15.10 7.10
N ALA A 70 4.14 14.06 7.33
CA ALA A 70 5.30 14.17 8.19
C ALA A 70 6.36 15.09 7.57
N ALA A 71 6.62 14.95 6.26
CA ALA A 71 7.54 15.81 5.53
C ALA A 71 7.09 17.29 5.55
N GLU A 72 5.81 17.55 5.31
CA GLU A 72 5.22 18.89 5.39
C GLU A 72 5.36 19.50 6.79
N ARG A 73 5.12 18.72 7.86
CA ARG A 73 5.31 19.18 9.25
C ARG A 73 6.76 19.53 9.59
N LEU A 74 7.72 18.89 8.93
CA LEU A 74 9.14 19.18 9.08
C LEU A 74 9.60 20.34 8.17
N GLY A 75 8.69 20.93 7.38
CA GLY A 75 8.98 22.02 6.46
C GLY A 75 9.72 21.56 5.20
N MET A 76 9.70 20.26 4.87
CA MET A 76 10.25 19.77 3.61
C MET A 76 9.29 20.07 2.46
N VAL A 77 9.83 20.64 1.39
CA VAL A 77 9.12 20.89 0.12
C VAL A 77 9.49 19.82 -0.90
N THR A 78 8.64 19.60 -1.89
CA THR A 78 9.01 18.70 -3.00
C THR A 78 10.10 19.33 -3.85
N ARG A 79 10.80 18.50 -4.62
CA ARG A 79 11.82 18.99 -5.54
C ARG A 79 11.22 19.89 -6.63
N GLU A 80 10.02 19.58 -7.08
CA GLU A 80 9.30 20.37 -8.08
C GLU A 80 8.94 21.75 -7.54
N GLU A 81 8.44 21.84 -6.29
CA GLU A 81 8.14 23.11 -5.63
C GLU A 81 9.41 23.98 -5.48
N PHE A 82 10.54 23.36 -5.13
CA PHE A 82 11.82 24.04 -5.03
C PHE A 82 12.32 24.57 -6.39
N GLU A 83 12.26 23.75 -7.44
CA GLU A 83 12.69 24.15 -8.79
C GLU A 83 11.81 25.28 -9.35
N GLN A 84 10.50 25.26 -9.09
CA GLN A 84 9.59 26.36 -9.44
C GLN A 84 9.96 27.66 -8.73
N LEU A 85 10.33 27.59 -7.44
CA LEU A 85 10.79 28.76 -6.70
C LEU A 85 12.09 29.30 -7.29
N GLN A 86 13.05 28.42 -7.61
CA GLN A 86 14.32 28.82 -8.21
C GLN A 86 14.12 29.53 -9.54
N GLN A 87 13.27 29.01 -10.43
CA GLN A 87 12.95 29.65 -11.71
C GLN A 87 12.32 31.03 -11.53
N ARG A 88 11.41 31.19 -10.56
CA ARG A 88 10.81 32.50 -10.26
C ARG A 88 11.84 33.49 -9.75
N ILE A 89 12.80 33.04 -8.94
CA ILE A 89 13.91 33.88 -8.46
C ILE A 89 14.77 34.32 -9.64
N GLU A 90 15.19 33.41 -10.51
CA GLU A 90 15.99 33.73 -11.69
C GLU A 90 15.29 34.76 -12.61
N GLN A 91 13.98 34.62 -12.84
CA GLN A 91 13.20 35.58 -13.62
C GLN A 91 13.14 36.98 -12.97
N LEU A 92 12.96 37.03 -11.65
CA LEU A 92 12.95 38.29 -10.90
C LEU A 92 14.31 38.97 -10.93
N GLU A 93 15.39 38.21 -10.76
CA GLU A 93 16.77 38.71 -10.85
C GLU A 93 17.07 39.29 -12.25
N GLN A 94 16.66 38.59 -13.31
CA GLN A 94 16.81 39.08 -14.69
C GLN A 94 16.01 40.38 -14.92
N THR A 95 14.79 40.46 -14.40
CA THR A 95 13.92 41.65 -14.55
C THR A 95 14.49 42.86 -13.78
N LEU A 96 15.06 42.63 -12.60
CA LEU A 96 15.72 43.68 -11.83
C LEU A 96 17.02 44.14 -12.50
N ALA A 97 17.77 43.22 -13.11
CA ALA A 97 18.99 43.55 -13.84
C ALA A 97 18.71 44.37 -15.12
N SER A 98 17.62 44.08 -15.84
CA SER A 98 17.21 44.84 -17.03
C SER A 98 16.60 46.20 -16.69
N SER A 99 15.92 46.33 -15.53
CA SER A 99 15.33 47.60 -15.06
C SER A 99 16.34 48.59 -14.47
N LYS A 100 17.56 48.14 -14.13
CA LYS A 100 18.67 48.98 -13.65
C LYS A 100 19.59 49.52 -14.76
N LYS A 101 19.35 49.16 -16.02
CA LYS A 101 20.03 49.73 -17.20
C LYS A 101 19.22 50.89 -17.79
#